data_AF-A0A401G9W4-F1
#
_entry.id   AF-A0A401G9W4-F1
#
_cell.length_a   1.000
_cell.length_b   1.000
_cell.length_c   1.000
_cell.angle_alpha   90.00
_cell.angle_beta   90.00
_cell.angle_gamma   90.00
#
_symmetry.space_group_name_H-M   'P 1'
#
loop_
_entity.id
_entity.type
_entity.pdbx_description
1 polymer ?
#
loop_
_entity_poly.entity_id
_entity_poly.type
_entity_poly.pdbx_seq_one_letter_code
_entity_poly.pdbx_strand_id
1 'polypeptide(L)'
;MIQVLDVTSDCNYYSDCISAESKSLEIQAESNTVRTLRIPPAVETRQFGCIDELKGEEFMSAWADCYRRHFHLWSIGIRRSDISLRNLMYDRATKRGILSDLDLNVARSPGSLTPCGKNRTVTVPFMALDLLTQDYYSEKITHLYRHDVESFIWVLPYVLLRDTNPAVVDSWNTGRFYLCEFGKEMFLRNLHWYQEARPPNDHPWTVGYALVKWLCDKRRSSTDARLVDNSDSVYDLWNDPSMDAARKIFHEVEDLL
;
A
#
# COMPACT_ATOMS: atom_id res chain seq x y z
N MET A 1 -27.24 -19.59 14.56
CA MET A 1 -26.94 -20.29 13.30
C MET A 1 -26.49 -19.21 12.33
N ILE A 2 -25.20 -18.91 12.32
CA ILE A 2 -24.62 -17.78 11.58
C ILE A 2 -24.30 -18.30 10.19
N GLN A 3 -24.90 -17.70 9.16
CA GLN A 3 -24.57 -17.98 7.77
C GLN A 3 -23.14 -17.50 7.50
N VAL A 4 -22.28 -18.44 7.11
CA VAL A 4 -20.98 -18.17 6.54
C VAL A 4 -21.22 -17.51 5.18
N LEU A 5 -20.92 -16.22 5.06
CA LEU A 5 -20.90 -15.55 3.76
C LEU A 5 -19.71 -16.10 2.97
N ASP A 6 -20.04 -16.68 1.83
CA ASP A 6 -19.17 -17.36 0.90
C ASP A 6 -18.24 -16.33 0.22
N VAL A 7 -16.96 -16.31 0.62
CA VAL A 7 -15.90 -15.41 0.09
C VAL A 7 -15.52 -15.76 -1.36
N THR A 8 -16.17 -16.75 -1.99
CA THR A 8 -15.89 -17.16 -3.37
C THR A 8 -16.59 -16.29 -4.42
N SER A 9 -17.58 -15.47 -4.05
CA SER A 9 -18.34 -14.65 -5.00
C SER A 9 -17.56 -13.46 -5.57
N ASP A 10 -16.64 -12.87 -4.79
CA ASP A 10 -15.90 -11.67 -5.22
C ASP A 10 -14.70 -11.99 -6.12
N CYS A 11 -14.17 -13.22 -6.06
CA CYS A 11 -13.13 -13.69 -6.99
C CYS A 11 -13.62 -13.82 -8.44
N ASN A 12 -14.91 -14.13 -8.65
CA ASN A 12 -15.47 -14.32 -9.99
C ASN A 12 -15.58 -13.01 -10.76
N TYR A 13 -15.88 -11.89 -10.09
CA TYR A 13 -15.94 -10.58 -10.74
C TYR A 13 -14.59 -10.16 -11.36
N TYR A 14 -13.48 -10.42 -10.67
CA TYR A 14 -12.14 -10.07 -11.16
C TYR A 14 -11.63 -11.01 -12.27
N SER A 15 -12.01 -12.29 -12.27
CA SER A 15 -11.72 -13.22 -13.37
C SER A 15 -12.48 -12.87 -14.65
N ASP A 16 -13.73 -12.41 -14.50
CA ASP A 16 -14.60 -12.05 -15.63
C ASP A 16 -14.10 -10.78 -16.36
N CYS A 17 -13.55 -9.80 -15.63
CA CYS A 17 -12.95 -8.61 -16.24
C CYS A 17 -11.73 -8.94 -17.12
N ILE A 18 -10.85 -9.84 -16.65
CA ILE A 18 -9.62 -10.22 -17.37
C ILE A 18 -9.94 -11.12 -18.58
N SER A 19 -10.93 -12.01 -18.45
CA SER A 19 -11.35 -12.89 -19.55
C SER A 19 -12.09 -12.15 -20.67
N ALA A 20 -12.87 -11.11 -20.34
CA ALA A 20 -13.53 -10.25 -21.32
C ALA A 20 -12.51 -9.44 -22.16
N GLU A 21 -11.45 -8.91 -21.54
CA GLU A 21 -10.37 -8.21 -22.25
C GLU A 21 -9.57 -9.16 -23.16
N SER A 22 -9.33 -10.41 -22.73
CA SER A 22 -8.59 -11.41 -23.52
C SER A 22 -9.36 -11.85 -24.78
N LYS A 23 -10.67 -12.11 -24.67
CA LYS A 23 -11.53 -12.46 -25.83
C LYS A 23 -11.68 -11.33 -26.83
N SER A 24 -11.62 -10.07 -26.38
CA SER A 24 -11.71 -8.90 -27.23
C SER A 24 -10.48 -8.75 -28.16
N LEU A 25 -9.34 -9.28 -27.74
CA LEU A 25 -8.06 -9.20 -28.46
C LEU A 25 -7.91 -10.32 -29.51
N GLU A 26 -8.45 -11.52 -29.27
CA GLU A 26 -8.38 -12.63 -30.25
C GLU A 26 -9.22 -12.39 -31.50
N ILE A 27 -10.33 -11.65 -31.39
CA ILE A 27 -11.22 -11.35 -32.54
C ILE A 27 -10.57 -10.35 -33.52
N GLN A 28 -9.50 -9.64 -33.14
CA GLN A 28 -8.85 -8.64 -34.00
C GLN A 28 -7.73 -9.20 -34.91
N ALA A 29 -7.35 -10.48 -34.78
CA ALA A 29 -6.22 -11.04 -35.52
C ALA A 29 -6.57 -11.68 -36.87
N GLU A 30 -7.85 -11.89 -37.20
CA GLU A 30 -8.25 -12.60 -38.43
C GLU A 30 -9.26 -11.81 -39.29
N SER A 31 -8.79 -10.78 -40.01
CA SER A 31 -9.32 -10.45 -41.36
C SER A 31 -8.52 -9.30 -41.97
N ASN A 32 -7.61 -9.65 -42.88
CA ASN A 32 -6.84 -8.70 -43.67
C ASN A 32 -7.70 -8.20 -44.86
N THR A 33 -8.57 -7.22 -44.64
CA THR A 33 -9.07 -6.32 -45.70
C THR A 33 -9.29 -4.92 -45.13
N VAL A 34 -8.57 -3.94 -45.69
CA VAL A 34 -8.62 -2.53 -45.27
C VAL A 34 -10.04 -1.98 -45.43
N ARG A 35 -10.79 -1.92 -44.33
CA ARG A 35 -11.94 -1.03 -44.15
C ARG A 35 -11.55 -0.01 -43.10
N THR A 36 -11.59 1.26 -43.47
CA THR A 36 -11.37 2.39 -42.57
C THR A 36 -12.28 2.24 -41.34
N LEU A 37 -11.72 1.78 -40.22
CA LEU A 37 -12.44 1.59 -38.98
C LEU A 37 -12.81 2.98 -38.45
N ARG A 38 -14.09 3.35 -38.52
CA ARG A 38 -14.62 4.45 -37.71
C ARG A 38 -14.51 4.00 -36.25
N ILE A 39 -13.56 4.57 -35.52
CA ILE A 39 -13.45 4.43 -34.07
C ILE A 39 -14.73 5.02 -33.46
N PRO A 40 -15.54 4.26 -32.69
CA PRO A 40 -16.68 4.81 -31.97
C PRO A 40 -16.21 5.87 -30.97
N PRO A 41 -16.89 7.02 -30.85
CA PRO A 41 -16.54 8.04 -29.87
C PRO A 41 -17.10 7.66 -28.50
N ALA A 42 -16.42 6.76 -27.79
CA ALA A 42 -16.56 6.57 -26.33
C ALA A 42 -15.47 5.61 -25.81
N VAL A 43 -14.20 5.95 -26.00
CA VAL A 43 -13.19 5.47 -25.04
C VAL A 43 -13.30 6.43 -23.87
N GLU A 44 -14.07 6.06 -22.83
CA GLU A 44 -13.99 6.75 -21.55
C GLU A 44 -12.53 6.62 -21.09
N THR A 45 -11.77 7.70 -21.26
CA THR A 45 -10.41 7.76 -20.76
C THR A 45 -10.48 7.65 -19.25
N ARG A 46 -10.16 6.48 -18.69
CA ARG A 46 -10.07 6.31 -17.24
C ARG A 46 -9.11 7.38 -16.71
N GLN A 47 -9.65 8.21 -15.81
CA GLN A 47 -8.89 9.25 -15.14
C GLN A 47 -8.54 8.76 -13.75
N PHE A 48 -7.27 8.93 -13.40
CA PHE A 48 -6.76 8.54 -12.10
C PHE A 48 -6.40 9.78 -11.28
N GLY A 49 -6.47 9.65 -9.96
CA GLY A 49 -6.00 10.67 -9.03
C GLY A 49 -5.04 10.08 -8.01
N CYS A 50 -4.34 10.95 -7.29
CA CYS A 50 -3.50 10.56 -6.18
C CYS A 50 -4.35 10.12 -4.99
N ILE A 51 -3.95 9.09 -4.25
CA ILE A 51 -4.72 8.63 -3.09
C ILE A 51 -4.91 9.73 -2.03
N ASP A 52 -3.99 10.68 -1.91
CA ASP A 52 -4.05 11.77 -0.93
C ASP A 52 -4.96 12.94 -1.34
N GLU A 53 -5.62 12.86 -2.51
CA GLU A 53 -6.77 13.69 -2.88
C GLU A 53 -8.05 13.24 -2.14
N LEU A 54 -8.13 11.96 -1.76
CA LEU A 54 -9.27 11.40 -1.03
C LEU A 54 -9.20 11.77 0.46
N LYS A 55 -10.35 11.75 1.13
CA LYS A 55 -10.50 12.00 2.57
C LYS A 55 -11.49 11.00 3.17
N GLY A 56 -11.47 10.85 4.49
CA GLY A 56 -12.46 10.01 5.18
C GLY A 56 -12.41 8.55 4.70
N GLU A 57 -13.60 7.95 4.58
CA GLU A 57 -13.78 6.55 4.16
C GLU A 57 -13.32 6.27 2.73
N GLU A 58 -13.41 7.25 1.82
CA GLU A 58 -12.95 7.06 0.44
C GLU A 58 -11.43 6.81 0.42
N PHE A 59 -10.68 7.58 1.22
CA PHE A 59 -9.24 7.37 1.37
C PHE A 59 -8.94 6.00 1.97
N MET A 60 -9.63 5.64 3.05
CA MET A 60 -9.38 4.38 3.75
C MET A 60 -9.69 3.17 2.85
N SER A 61 -10.80 3.22 2.10
CA SER A 61 -11.20 2.18 1.15
C SER A 61 -10.18 2.03 0.02
N ALA A 62 -9.73 3.15 -0.57
CA ALA A 62 -8.72 3.13 -1.62
C ALA A 62 -7.36 2.62 -1.10
N TRP A 63 -7.00 2.94 0.14
CA TRP A 63 -5.77 2.44 0.76
C TRP A 63 -5.84 0.93 0.95
N ALA A 64 -6.97 0.41 1.45
CA ALA A 64 -7.19 -1.02 1.65
C ALA A 64 -7.17 -1.78 0.32
N ASP A 65 -7.76 -1.21 -0.74
CA ASP A 65 -7.69 -1.78 -2.09
C ASP A 65 -6.25 -1.89 -2.59
N CYS A 66 -5.42 -0.84 -2.40
CA CYS A 66 -4.01 -0.88 -2.78
C CYS A 66 -3.23 -1.93 -1.98
N TYR A 67 -3.50 -2.03 -0.68
CA TYR A 67 -2.86 -2.99 0.21
C TYR A 67 -3.16 -4.44 -0.19
N ARG A 68 -4.45 -4.77 -0.38
CA ARG A 68 -4.90 -6.09 -0.84
C ARG A 68 -4.31 -6.46 -2.19
N ARG A 69 -4.25 -5.49 -3.10
CA ARG A 69 -3.65 -5.68 -4.42
C ARG A 69 -2.15 -5.97 -4.32
N HIS A 70 -1.41 -5.21 -3.52
CA HIS A 70 0.01 -5.48 -3.28
C HIS A 70 0.23 -6.90 -2.74
N PHE A 71 -0.56 -7.34 -1.76
CA PHE A 71 -0.44 -8.70 -1.23
C PHE A 71 -0.68 -9.77 -2.29
N HIS A 72 -1.72 -9.60 -3.12
CA HIS A 72 -1.98 -10.53 -4.23
C HIS A 72 -0.74 -10.67 -5.14
N LEU A 73 -0.09 -9.56 -5.46
CA LEU A 73 1.06 -9.52 -6.36
C LEU A 73 2.30 -10.12 -5.72
N TRP A 74 2.52 -9.81 -4.46
CA TRP A 74 3.54 -10.45 -3.64
C TRP A 74 3.36 -11.97 -3.64
N SER A 75 2.11 -12.45 -3.50
CA SER A 75 1.79 -13.88 -3.43
C SER A 75 2.05 -14.65 -4.73
N ILE A 76 2.01 -13.98 -5.88
CA ILE A 76 2.38 -14.56 -7.18
C ILE A 76 3.84 -14.27 -7.58
N GLY A 77 4.64 -13.75 -6.65
CA GLY A 77 6.07 -13.54 -6.82
C GLY A 77 6.48 -12.20 -7.43
N ILE A 78 5.53 -11.28 -7.67
CA ILE A 78 5.80 -9.94 -8.15
C ILE A 78 6.17 -9.05 -6.95
N ARG A 79 7.48 -8.94 -6.72
CA ARG A 79 8.07 -8.17 -5.62
C ARG A 79 8.49 -6.80 -6.13
N ARG A 80 7.59 -5.82 -6.07
CA ARG A 80 7.91 -4.40 -6.34
C ARG A 80 7.62 -3.58 -5.10
N SER A 81 8.65 -2.92 -4.60
CA SER A 81 8.79 -2.42 -3.22
C SER A 81 8.70 -0.90 -3.10
N ASP A 82 7.98 -0.23 -3.99
CA ASP A 82 7.94 1.23 -4.04
C ASP A 82 6.61 1.79 -3.54
N ILE A 83 6.24 1.40 -2.31
CA ILE A 83 5.06 1.96 -1.63
C ILE A 83 5.33 3.44 -1.30
N SER A 84 4.60 4.31 -1.98
CA SER A 84 4.68 5.76 -1.79
C SER A 84 3.41 6.44 -2.30
N LEU A 85 3.14 7.67 -1.86
CA LEU A 85 2.01 8.45 -2.39
C LEU A 85 2.02 8.63 -3.90
N ARG A 86 3.19 8.52 -4.55
CA ARG A 86 3.29 8.57 -6.01
C ARG A 86 2.56 7.41 -6.67
N ASN A 87 2.64 6.24 -6.04
CA ASN A 87 2.27 4.98 -6.63
C ASN A 87 0.93 4.44 -6.11
N LEU A 88 0.42 5.02 -5.02
CA LEU A 88 -0.93 4.77 -4.55
C LEU A 88 -1.89 5.77 -5.24
N MET A 89 -2.70 5.24 -6.14
CA MET A 89 -3.65 6.00 -6.95
C MET A 89 -5.07 5.52 -6.68
N TYR A 90 -6.05 6.25 -7.21
CA TYR A 90 -7.44 5.81 -7.26
C TYR A 90 -8.04 6.09 -8.63
N ASP A 91 -9.01 5.27 -9.03
CA ASP A 91 -9.86 5.53 -10.19
C ASP A 91 -10.90 6.60 -9.84
N ARG A 92 -10.93 7.71 -10.58
CA ARG A 92 -11.81 8.85 -10.26
C ARG A 92 -13.29 8.52 -10.38
N ALA A 93 -13.66 7.57 -11.24
CA ALA A 93 -15.03 7.15 -11.48
C ALA A 93 -15.51 6.16 -10.41
N THR A 94 -14.67 5.19 -10.03
CA THR A 94 -15.07 4.12 -9.08
C THR A 94 -14.63 4.36 -7.64
N LYS A 95 -13.71 5.31 -7.41
CA LYS A 95 -13.03 5.57 -6.12
C LYS A 95 -12.21 4.39 -5.57
N ARG A 96 -11.95 3.38 -6.40
CA ARG A 96 -11.17 2.18 -6.03
C ARG A 96 -9.67 2.47 -6.08
N GLY A 97 -8.93 1.88 -5.15
CA GLY A 97 -7.47 2.00 -5.10
C GLY A 97 -6.75 1.23 -6.20
N ILE A 98 -5.66 1.79 -6.72
CA ILE A 98 -4.86 1.29 -7.85
C ILE A 98 -3.38 1.50 -7.55
N LEU A 99 -2.53 0.55 -7.91
CA LEU A 99 -1.09 0.63 -7.70
C LEU A 99 -0.39 0.99 -9.03
N SER A 100 0.10 2.23 -9.15
CA SER A 100 0.51 2.85 -10.43
C SER A 100 1.59 2.05 -11.16
N ASP A 101 2.58 1.56 -10.42
CA ASP A 101 3.77 0.93 -11.00
C ASP A 101 3.50 -0.49 -11.51
N LEU A 102 2.30 -1.01 -11.21
CA LEU A 102 1.91 -2.35 -11.56
C LEU A 102 0.73 -2.41 -12.52
N ASP A 103 -0.18 -1.43 -12.46
CA ASP A 103 -1.40 -1.41 -13.29
C ASP A 103 -1.23 -0.71 -14.64
N LEU A 104 -0.16 0.07 -14.81
CA LEU A 104 -0.05 1.04 -15.91
C LEU A 104 0.96 0.66 -17.00
N ASN A 105 1.60 -0.51 -16.90
CA ASN A 105 2.41 -1.06 -18.01
C ASN A 105 1.56 -1.69 -19.12
N VAL A 106 0.27 -1.98 -18.85
CA VAL A 106 -0.66 -2.56 -19.84
C VAL A 106 -1.54 -1.48 -20.52
N ALA A 107 -1.80 -0.35 -19.85
CA ALA A 107 -2.76 0.67 -20.30
C ALA A 107 -2.09 1.97 -20.81
N ARG A 108 -0.96 1.87 -21.51
CA ARG A 108 -0.16 3.04 -21.91
C ARG A 108 -0.78 3.78 -23.12
N SER A 109 -1.85 4.53 -22.88
CA SER A 109 -2.27 5.61 -23.77
C SER A 109 -1.39 6.84 -23.54
N PRO A 110 -0.74 7.40 -24.56
CA PRO A 110 0.09 8.60 -24.42
C PRO A 110 -0.78 9.81 -24.07
N GLY A 111 -0.90 10.14 -22.78
CA GLY A 111 -1.53 11.39 -22.33
C GLY A 111 -2.28 11.38 -20.99
N SER A 112 -2.54 10.21 -20.35
CA SER A 112 -3.47 10.14 -19.20
C SER A 112 -2.83 10.16 -17.80
N LEU A 113 -1.49 10.15 -17.70
CA LEU A 113 -0.81 9.94 -16.42
C LEU A 113 0.21 11.04 -16.16
N THR A 114 -0.21 12.08 -15.45
CA THR A 114 0.73 12.94 -14.74
C THR A 114 1.20 12.21 -13.48
N PRO A 115 2.52 12.00 -13.29
CA PRO A 115 3.04 11.46 -12.04
C PRO A 115 2.52 12.29 -10.87
N CYS A 116 2.01 11.62 -9.85
CA CYS A 116 1.46 12.29 -8.68
C CYS A 116 2.53 13.17 -7.98
N GLY A 117 2.15 14.40 -7.62
CA GLY A 117 2.92 15.35 -6.79
C GLY A 117 3.99 16.19 -7.51
N LYS A 118 3.96 17.53 -7.31
CA LYS A 118 5.00 18.48 -7.73
C LYS A 118 6.28 18.40 -6.88
N ASN A 119 6.18 17.85 -5.68
CA ASN A 119 7.32 17.66 -4.80
C ASN A 119 7.80 16.22 -4.94
N ARG A 120 9.08 16.06 -5.27
CA ARG A 120 9.80 14.80 -5.24
C ARG A 120 9.88 14.33 -3.78
N THR A 121 8.78 13.85 -3.21
CA THR A 121 8.85 13.15 -1.93
C THR A 121 9.65 11.89 -2.21
N VAL A 122 10.90 11.93 -1.79
CA VAL A 122 11.79 10.77 -1.74
C VAL A 122 11.02 9.68 -1.00
N THR A 123 11.15 8.40 -1.39
CA THR A 123 10.46 7.27 -0.74
C THR A 123 10.77 7.13 0.76
N VAL A 124 11.80 7.85 1.26
CA VAL A 124 12.33 7.78 2.63
C VAL A 124 11.28 7.95 3.74
N PRO A 125 10.32 8.89 3.70
CA PRO A 125 9.28 8.99 4.73
C PRO A 125 8.35 7.78 4.79
N PHE A 126 8.26 7.00 3.72
CA PHE A 126 7.43 5.79 3.66
C PHE A 126 8.23 4.52 3.92
N MET A 127 9.54 4.49 3.69
CA MET A 127 10.37 3.30 3.96
C MET A 127 10.20 2.79 5.40
N ALA A 128 10.17 1.46 5.54
CA ALA A 128 10.24 0.79 6.83
C ALA A 128 11.50 1.17 7.62
N LEU A 129 11.40 1.23 8.95
CA LEU A 129 12.48 1.65 9.84
C LEU A 129 13.73 0.79 9.70
N ASP A 130 13.57 -0.52 9.52
CA ASP A 130 14.71 -1.43 9.29
C ASP A 130 15.48 -1.11 8.00
N LEU A 131 14.85 -0.44 7.03
CA LEU A 131 15.48 -0.03 5.78
C LEU A 131 16.11 1.38 5.87
N LEU A 132 15.84 2.12 6.93
CA LEU A 132 16.38 3.47 7.16
C LEU A 132 17.78 3.42 7.77
N THR A 133 18.66 2.59 7.21
CA THR A 133 20.02 2.37 7.71
C THR A 133 21.02 2.34 6.55
N GLN A 134 22.30 2.59 6.85
CA GLN A 134 23.36 2.50 5.84
C GLN A 134 23.50 1.08 5.27
N ASP A 135 23.15 0.06 6.04
CA ASP A 135 23.26 -1.35 5.64
C ASP A 135 22.27 -1.71 4.53
N TYR A 136 21.06 -1.14 4.53
CA TYR A 136 20.13 -1.29 3.41
C TYR A 136 20.69 -0.71 2.11
N TYR A 137 21.25 0.51 2.15
CA TYR A 137 21.88 1.14 0.99
C TYR A 137 23.17 0.45 0.55
N SER A 138 23.73 -0.40 1.40
CA SER A 138 24.87 -1.25 1.09
C SER A 138 24.45 -2.67 0.70
N GLU A 139 23.15 -2.88 0.41
CA GLU A 139 22.54 -4.14 -0.03
C GLU A 139 22.69 -5.31 0.97
N LYS A 140 22.85 -5.01 2.26
CA LYS A 140 23.02 -6.04 3.30
C LYS A 140 21.72 -6.50 3.95
N ILE A 141 20.62 -5.80 3.70
CA ILE A 141 19.32 -6.09 4.29
C ILE A 141 18.41 -6.70 3.22
N THR A 142 17.97 -7.93 3.47
CA THR A 142 16.96 -8.59 2.63
C THR A 142 15.61 -7.90 2.79
N HIS A 143 15.00 -7.53 1.67
CA HIS A 143 13.67 -6.94 1.65
C HIS A 143 12.59 -8.02 1.86
N LEU A 144 11.74 -7.84 2.87
CA LEU A 144 10.69 -8.76 3.31
C LEU A 144 9.31 -8.13 3.12
N TYR A 145 8.26 -8.96 3.10
CA TYR A 145 6.88 -8.47 2.96
C TYR A 145 6.51 -7.46 4.05
N ARG A 146 6.97 -7.68 5.28
CA ARG A 146 6.73 -6.74 6.39
C ARG A 146 7.28 -5.33 6.15
N HIS A 147 8.32 -5.17 5.31
CA HIS A 147 8.84 -3.85 4.98
C HIS A 147 7.87 -3.07 4.10
N ASP A 148 7.19 -3.76 3.16
CA ASP A 148 6.13 -3.16 2.36
C ASP A 148 4.90 -2.84 3.23
N VAL A 149 4.50 -3.76 4.11
CA VAL A 149 3.37 -3.56 5.06
C VAL A 149 3.63 -2.34 5.95
N GLU A 150 4.82 -2.25 6.54
CA GLU A 150 5.22 -1.08 7.33
C GLU A 150 5.18 0.20 6.48
N SER A 151 5.59 0.12 5.21
CA SER A 151 5.52 1.27 4.30
C SER A 151 4.10 1.72 4.01
N PHE A 152 3.16 0.78 3.83
CA PHE A 152 1.73 1.06 3.73
C PHE A 152 1.20 1.75 5.00
N ILE A 153 1.57 1.25 6.18
CA ILE A 153 1.16 1.82 7.46
C ILE A 153 1.66 3.26 7.59
N TRP A 154 2.88 3.58 7.16
CA TRP A 154 3.42 4.94 7.21
C TRP A 154 2.66 5.96 6.33
N VAL A 155 1.93 5.50 5.31
CA VAL A 155 1.05 6.38 4.51
C VAL A 155 -0.10 6.94 5.35
N LEU A 156 -0.63 6.17 6.30
CA LEU A 156 -1.80 6.55 7.09
C LEU A 156 -1.55 7.79 7.97
N PRO A 157 -0.58 7.82 8.91
CA PRO A 157 -0.32 9.03 9.69
C PRO A 157 0.19 10.16 8.80
N TYR A 158 0.90 9.87 7.71
CA TYR A 158 1.32 10.92 6.78
C TYR A 158 0.11 11.64 6.18
N VAL A 159 -0.89 10.94 5.64
CA VAL A 159 -2.05 11.58 5.00
C VAL A 159 -3.01 12.16 6.03
N LEU A 160 -3.27 11.41 7.11
CA LEU A 160 -4.31 11.76 8.08
C LEU A 160 -3.90 12.88 9.04
N LEU A 161 -2.60 13.03 9.32
CA LEU A 161 -2.07 14.08 10.20
C LEU A 161 -1.48 15.28 9.46
N ARG A 162 -1.20 15.21 8.15
CA ARG A 162 -0.55 16.33 7.42
C ARG A 162 -1.31 17.65 7.53
N ASP A 163 -2.64 17.61 7.49
CA ASP A 163 -3.46 18.83 7.55
C ASP A 163 -3.79 19.25 8.99
N THR A 164 -3.81 18.31 9.94
CA THR A 164 -4.23 18.54 11.33
C THR A 164 -3.06 18.79 12.29
N ASN A 165 -1.92 18.16 12.03
CA ASN A 165 -0.72 18.21 12.85
C ASN A 165 0.55 18.14 11.96
N PRO A 166 0.76 19.14 11.06
CA PRO A 166 1.84 19.11 10.07
C PRO A 166 3.22 18.96 10.70
N ALA A 167 3.47 19.58 11.86
CA ALA A 167 4.75 19.50 12.57
C ALA A 167 5.15 18.06 12.92
N VAL A 168 4.16 17.19 13.20
CA VAL A 168 4.41 15.78 13.49
C VAL A 168 4.91 15.08 12.22
N VAL A 169 4.20 15.24 11.11
CA VAL A 169 4.60 14.64 9.81
C VAL A 169 5.94 15.21 9.31
N ASP A 170 6.13 16.52 9.43
CA ASP A 170 7.35 17.22 9.01
C ASP A 170 8.60 16.73 9.77
N SER A 171 8.42 16.21 10.99
CA SER A 171 9.54 15.68 11.79
C SER A 171 10.24 14.48 11.15
N TRP A 172 9.54 13.70 10.31
CA TRP A 172 10.12 12.58 9.55
C TRP A 172 10.00 12.71 8.03
N ASN A 173 9.37 13.77 7.53
CA ASN A 173 9.25 14.05 6.09
C ASN A 173 10.55 14.61 5.49
N THR A 174 11.58 13.77 5.44
CA THR A 174 12.93 14.15 5.00
C THR A 174 13.53 13.09 4.09
N GLY A 175 14.43 13.50 3.19
CA GLY A 175 15.20 12.60 2.34
C GLY A 175 16.41 11.96 3.05
N ARG A 176 16.70 12.35 4.30
CA ARG A 176 17.83 11.81 5.07
C ARG A 176 17.36 10.66 5.95
N PHE A 177 17.81 9.44 5.66
CA PHE A 177 17.29 8.23 6.31
C PHE A 177 17.39 8.27 7.84
N TYR A 178 18.51 8.73 8.40
CA TYR A 178 18.73 8.78 9.85
C TYR A 178 17.84 9.82 10.56
N LEU A 179 17.51 10.94 9.90
CA LEU A 179 16.56 11.91 10.46
C LEU A 179 15.13 11.38 10.38
N CYS A 180 14.79 10.71 9.27
CA CYS A 180 13.49 10.07 9.11
C CYS A 180 13.29 8.98 10.18
N GLU A 181 14.28 8.12 10.37
CA GLU A 181 14.30 7.07 11.39
C GLU A 181 14.05 7.67 12.77
N PHE A 182 14.83 8.68 13.16
CA PHE A 182 14.69 9.36 14.44
C PHE A 182 13.30 9.97 14.63
N GLY A 183 12.77 10.69 13.63
CA GLY A 183 11.44 11.31 13.68
C GLY A 183 10.33 10.27 13.85
N LYS A 184 10.39 9.17 13.10
CA LYS A 184 9.45 8.05 13.21
C LYS A 184 9.52 7.39 14.59
N GLU A 185 10.72 7.10 15.11
CA GLU A 185 10.89 6.54 16.45
C GLU A 185 10.32 7.46 17.53
N MET A 186 10.52 8.78 17.42
CA MET A 186 9.90 9.76 18.32
C MET A 186 8.37 9.76 18.22
N PHE A 187 7.83 9.64 17.02
CA PHE A 187 6.38 9.52 16.81
C PHE A 187 5.82 8.27 17.47
N LEU A 188 6.42 7.09 17.24
CA LEU A 188 5.96 5.83 17.83
C LEU A 188 6.04 5.84 19.36
N ARG A 189 7.09 6.44 19.95
CA ARG A 189 7.22 6.61 21.41
C ARG A 189 6.11 7.48 22.00
N ASN A 190 5.67 8.49 21.26
CA ASN A 190 4.66 9.44 21.68
C ASN A 190 3.28 9.16 21.05
N LEU A 191 3.05 7.95 20.50
CA LEU A 191 1.84 7.63 19.75
C LEU A 191 0.55 7.95 20.53
N HIS A 192 0.54 7.69 21.83
CA HIS A 192 -0.57 7.96 22.73
C HIS A 192 -1.00 9.45 22.81
N TRP A 193 -0.13 10.39 22.44
CA TRP A 193 -0.48 11.83 22.37
C TRP A 193 -1.31 12.19 21.13
N TYR A 194 -1.41 11.27 20.17
CA TYR A 194 -2.12 11.49 18.90
C TYR A 194 -3.41 10.67 18.81
N GLN A 195 -3.96 10.19 19.93
CA GLN A 195 -5.12 9.28 19.92
C GLN A 195 -6.37 9.93 19.31
N GLU A 196 -6.51 11.25 19.39
CA GLU A 196 -7.68 11.97 18.88
C GLU A 196 -7.34 12.66 17.55
N ALA A 197 -8.13 12.36 16.50
CA ALA A 197 -8.11 13.11 15.24
C ALA A 197 -9.32 14.06 15.16
N ARG A 198 -9.22 15.05 14.28
CA ARG A 198 -10.35 15.93 13.95
C ARG A 198 -11.21 15.27 12.85
N PRO A 199 -12.54 15.46 12.85
CA PRO A 199 -13.37 15.19 11.68
C PRO A 199 -12.81 15.94 10.45
N PRO A 200 -12.80 15.35 9.23
CA PRO A 200 -13.43 14.10 8.79
C PRO A 200 -12.56 12.83 8.92
N ASN A 201 -11.40 12.90 9.59
CA ASN A 201 -10.45 11.78 9.64
C ASN A 201 -10.67 10.85 10.84
N ASP A 202 -11.74 11.01 11.61
CA ASP A 202 -11.94 10.34 12.90
C ASP A 202 -11.92 8.80 12.79
N HIS A 203 -12.78 8.23 11.92
CA HIS A 203 -12.81 6.78 11.70
C HIS A 203 -11.55 6.26 10.97
N PRO A 204 -11.09 6.84 9.85
CA PRO A 204 -9.82 6.42 9.22
C PRO A 204 -8.61 6.51 10.16
N TRP A 205 -8.60 7.50 11.06
CA TRP A 205 -7.55 7.62 12.07
C TRP A 205 -7.68 6.57 13.15
N THR A 206 -8.89 6.19 13.56
CA THR A 206 -9.08 5.08 14.51
C THR A 206 -8.44 3.80 13.97
N VAL A 207 -8.71 3.47 12.70
CA VAL A 207 -8.10 2.33 12.01
C VAL A 207 -6.58 2.52 11.85
N GLY A 208 -6.15 3.69 11.37
CA GLY A 208 -4.73 3.98 11.19
C GLY A 208 -3.93 3.95 12.48
N TYR A 209 -4.50 4.43 13.58
CA TYR A 209 -3.92 4.36 14.92
C TYR A 209 -3.78 2.90 15.38
N ALA A 210 -4.81 2.08 15.16
CA ALA A 210 -4.76 0.65 15.50
C ALA A 210 -3.65 -0.07 14.72
N LEU A 211 -3.48 0.24 13.43
CA LEU A 211 -2.41 -0.32 12.59
C LEU A 211 -1.01 0.15 13.01
N VAL A 212 -0.84 1.44 13.30
CA VAL A 212 0.45 1.97 13.82
C VAL A 212 0.76 1.35 15.18
N LYS A 213 -0.24 1.18 16.04
CA LYS A 213 -0.08 0.51 17.33
C LYS A 213 0.31 -0.97 17.15
N TRP A 214 -0.35 -1.69 16.25
CA TRP A 214 0.00 -3.07 15.92
C TRP A 214 1.46 -3.17 15.43
N LEU A 215 1.90 -2.25 14.57
CA LEU A 215 3.29 -2.17 14.11
C LEU A 215 4.27 -1.95 15.28
N CYS A 216 3.96 -1.04 16.21
CA CYS A 216 4.75 -0.84 17.43
C CYS A 216 4.90 -2.13 18.24
N ASP A 217 3.80 -2.84 18.46
CA ASP A 217 3.78 -4.05 19.28
C ASP A 217 4.57 -5.20 18.61
N LYS A 218 4.49 -5.33 17.28
CA LYS A 218 5.30 -6.28 16.49
C LYS A 218 6.79 -5.99 16.56
N ARG A 219 7.20 -4.73 16.39
CA ARG A 219 8.61 -4.33 16.43
C ARG A 219 9.23 -4.54 17.82
N ARG A 220 8.47 -4.29 18.89
CA ARG A 220 8.91 -4.58 20.27
C ARG A 220 9.11 -6.08 20.49
N SER A 221 8.10 -6.88 20.14
CA SER A 221 8.16 -8.35 20.29
C SER A 221 9.34 -8.97 19.55
N SER A 222 9.64 -8.50 18.34
CA SER A 222 10.79 -8.97 17.55
C SER A 222 12.13 -8.54 18.14
N THR A 223 12.21 -7.33 18.71
CA THR A 223 13.43 -6.86 19.41
C THR A 223 13.69 -7.69 20.67
N ASP A 224 12.66 -7.98 21.46
CA ASP A 224 12.77 -8.79 22.66
C ASP A 224 13.21 -10.22 22.33
N ALA A 225 12.67 -10.83 21.27
CA ALA A 225 13.07 -12.15 20.80
C ALA A 225 14.58 -12.22 20.44
N ARG A 226 15.14 -11.16 19.84
CA ARG A 226 16.58 -11.09 19.53
C ARG A 226 17.48 -11.01 20.77
N LEU A 227 16.98 -10.47 21.88
CA LEU A 227 17.76 -10.30 23.12
C LEU A 227 17.77 -11.55 24.00
N VAL A 228 16.83 -12.47 23.80
CA VAL A 228 16.60 -13.61 24.70
C VAL A 228 17.38 -14.86 24.30
N ASP A 229 18.05 -14.90 23.13
CA ASP A 229 18.86 -15.99 22.55
C ASP A 229 18.83 -17.31 23.35
N ASN A 230 17.67 -17.95 23.31
CA ASN A 230 17.43 -19.29 23.83
C ASN A 230 16.84 -20.06 22.66
N SER A 231 17.46 -21.19 22.34
CA SER A 231 17.24 -22.01 21.14
C SER A 231 15.82 -22.56 20.94
N ASP A 232 14.85 -22.13 21.74
CA ASP A 232 13.43 -22.49 21.68
C ASP A 232 12.51 -21.28 21.40
N SER A 233 13.08 -20.15 20.94
CA SER A 233 12.30 -18.96 20.57
C SER A 233 11.25 -19.30 19.51
N VAL A 234 9.98 -19.30 19.95
CA VAL A 234 8.77 -19.24 19.12
C VAL A 234 9.06 -18.43 17.86
N TYR A 235 9.00 -19.09 16.70
CA TYR A 235 9.29 -18.55 15.38
C TYR A 235 9.01 -17.05 15.27
N ASP A 236 10.06 -16.24 15.08
CA ASP A 236 9.94 -14.80 14.84
C ASP A 236 9.35 -14.56 13.45
N LEU A 237 8.04 -14.76 13.33
CA LEU A 237 7.24 -14.59 12.13
C LEU A 237 7.38 -13.17 11.55
N TRP A 238 7.80 -12.18 12.35
CA TRP A 238 8.07 -10.84 11.85
C TRP A 238 9.32 -10.83 10.95
N ASN A 239 10.34 -11.60 11.27
CA ASN A 239 11.58 -11.68 10.47
C ASN A 239 11.63 -12.88 9.51
N ASP A 240 10.59 -13.71 9.47
CA ASP A 240 10.49 -14.86 8.58
C ASP A 240 10.21 -14.42 7.12
N PRO A 241 11.07 -14.79 6.15
CA PRO A 241 10.87 -14.47 4.73
C PRO A 241 9.81 -15.35 4.03
N SER A 242 9.21 -16.32 4.72
CA SER A 242 8.27 -17.27 4.13
C SER A 242 6.96 -16.62 3.67
N MET A 243 6.30 -17.26 2.70
CA MET A 243 4.96 -16.86 2.27
C MET A 243 3.91 -17.08 3.36
N ASP A 244 4.13 -18.00 4.28
CA ASP A 244 3.22 -18.25 5.41
C ASP A 244 3.28 -17.10 6.42
N ALA A 245 4.48 -16.58 6.70
CA ALA A 245 4.65 -15.36 7.48
C ALA A 245 3.98 -14.16 6.81
N ALA A 246 4.17 -13.99 5.50
CA ALA A 246 3.52 -12.93 4.73
C ALA A 246 1.98 -13.02 4.80
N ARG A 247 1.40 -14.22 4.62
CA ARG A 247 -0.05 -14.46 4.77
C ARG A 247 -0.56 -14.12 6.15
N LYS A 248 0.16 -14.53 7.19
CA LYS A 248 -0.24 -14.26 8.57
C LYS A 248 -0.23 -12.75 8.86
N ILE A 249 0.83 -12.05 8.45
CA ILE A 249 0.90 -10.59 8.57
C ILE A 249 -0.27 -9.94 7.81
N PHE A 250 -0.56 -10.42 6.60
CA PHE A 250 -1.67 -9.91 5.81
C PHE A 250 -3.01 -10.00 6.53
N HIS A 251 -3.34 -11.19 7.07
CA HIS A 251 -4.59 -11.41 7.80
C HIS A 251 -4.67 -10.58 9.08
N GLU A 252 -3.60 -10.45 9.84
CA GLU A 252 -3.60 -9.62 11.06
C GLU A 252 -3.86 -8.14 10.76
N VAL A 253 -3.40 -7.64 9.61
CA VAL A 253 -3.71 -6.28 9.15
C VAL A 253 -5.16 -6.18 8.67
N GLU A 254 -5.65 -7.16 7.89
CA GLU A 254 -7.04 -7.19 7.43
C GLU A 254 -8.05 -7.23 8.59
N ASP A 255 -7.74 -7.92 9.68
CA ASP A 255 -8.59 -7.96 10.89
C ASP A 255 -8.74 -6.58 11.58
N LEU A 256 -7.89 -5.61 11.22
CA LEU A 256 -7.91 -4.24 11.74
C LEU A 256 -8.57 -3.24 10.79
N LEU A 257 -8.89 -3.64 9.54
CA LEU A 257 -9.54 -2.80 8.52
C LEU A 257 -11.06 -2.85 8.62
#